data_AF-U6JMF0-F1
#
_entry.id   AF-U6JMF0-F1
#
_cell.length_a   1.000
_cell.length_b   1.000
_cell.length_c   1.000
_cell.angle_alpha   90.00
_cell.angle_beta   90.00
_cell.angle_gamma   90.00
#
_symmetry.space_group_name_H-M   'P 1'
#
loop_
_entity.id
_entity.type
_entity.pdbx_description
1 polymer ?
#
loop_
_entity_poly.entity_id
_entity_poly.type
_entity_poly.pdbx_seq_one_letter_code
_entity_poly.pdbx_strand_id
1 'polypeptide(L)' 'FGKKSYSIDNEEAQIRAEIYKNGPVEAAFTVYADFVTYKSGVYQHVSGEEMGGHAIRILGWGTEKGTPYWLVANSWNSD' A
#
# COMPACT_ATOMS: atom_id res chain seq x y z
N PHE A 1 -5.89 -22.21 -5.51
CA PHE A 1 -5.70 -20.76 -5.62
C PHE A 1 -4.21 -20.47 -5.68
N GLY A 2 -3.77 -19.54 -6.54
CA GLY A 2 -2.35 -19.24 -6.82
C GLY A 2 -1.63 -20.30 -7.65
N LYS A 3 -1.90 -20.40 -8.97
CA LYS A 3 -1.20 -21.39 -9.83
C LYS A 3 0.24 -20.98 -10.18
N LYS A 4 0.58 -19.68 -10.13
CA LYS A 4 1.92 -19.11 -10.35
C LYS A 4 2.05 -17.77 -9.63
N SER A 5 3.22 -17.47 -9.07
CA SER A 5 3.61 -16.14 -8.59
C SER A 5 4.42 -15.42 -9.66
N TYR A 6 4.30 -14.10 -9.70
CA TYR A 6 5.13 -13.20 -10.50
C TYR A 6 5.21 -11.84 -9.80
N SER A 7 6.24 -11.07 -10.14
CA SER A 7 6.36 -9.67 -9.73
C SER A 7 5.74 -8.77 -10.79
N ILE A 8 5.18 -7.66 -10.34
CA ILE A 8 4.73 -6.57 -11.21
C ILE A 8 5.88 -5.57 -11.28
N ASP A 9 6.12 -4.97 -12.44
CA ASP A 9 7.13 -3.93 -12.56
C ASP A 9 6.79 -2.75 -11.65
N ASN A 10 7.81 -2.01 -11.22
CA ASN A 10 7.66 -0.82 -10.37
C ASN A 10 7.16 0.39 -11.19
N GLU A 11 6.02 0.21 -11.85
CA GLU A 11 5.33 1.20 -12.66
C GLU A 11 3.89 1.31 -12.18
N GLU A 12 3.45 2.52 -11.80
CA GLU A 12 2.10 2.76 -11.28
C GLU A 12 1.02 2.21 -12.24
N ALA A 13 1.19 2.44 -13.54
CA ALA A 13 0.26 1.98 -14.56
C ALA A 13 0.11 0.45 -14.59
N GLN A 14 1.20 -0.29 -14.39
CA GLN A 14 1.16 -1.75 -14.36
C GLN A 14 0.48 -2.29 -13.10
N ILE A 15 0.80 -1.71 -11.94
CA ILE A 15 0.18 -2.10 -10.66
C ILE A 15 -1.34 -1.83 -10.72
N ARG A 16 -1.75 -0.68 -11.27
CA ARG A 16 -3.16 -0.35 -11.47
C ARG A 16 -3.85 -1.31 -12.44
N ALA A 17 -3.19 -1.64 -13.56
CA ALA A 17 -3.72 -2.58 -14.53
C ALA A 17 -3.88 -3.99 -13.95
N GLU A 18 -2.92 -4.42 -13.12
CA GLU A 18 -2.97 -5.72 -12.43
C GLU A 18 -4.14 -5.77 -11.45
N ILE A 19 -4.26 -4.76 -10.59
CA ILE A 19 -5.36 -4.67 -9.62
C ILE A 19 -6.72 -4.64 -10.33
N TYR A 20 -6.83 -3.90 -11.44
CA TYR A 20 -8.06 -3.82 -12.22
C TYR A 20 -8.47 -5.16 -12.83
N LYS A 21 -7.51 -5.91 -13.38
CA LYS A 21 -7.78 -7.14 -14.14
C LYS A 21 -7.89 -8.38 -13.26
N ASN A 22 -7.03 -8.46 -12.23
CA ASN A 22 -6.77 -9.69 -11.48
C ASN A 22 -7.10 -9.56 -9.99
N GLY A 23 -7.40 -8.35 -9.51
CA GLY A 23 -7.76 -8.08 -8.12
C GLY A 23 -6.54 -7.70 -7.25
N PRO A 24 -6.72 -7.66 -5.91
CA PRO A 24 -5.71 -7.13 -5.00
C PRO A 24 -4.32 -7.75 -5.12
N VAL A 25 -3.29 -6.94 -4.94
CA VAL A 25 -1.88 -7.35 -5.01
C VAL A 25 -1.20 -7.18 -3.66
N GLU A 26 -0.14 -7.95 -3.42
CA GLU A 26 0.73 -7.81 -2.25
C GLU A 26 1.89 -6.85 -2.56
N ALA A 27 2.25 -6.00 -1.61
CA ALA A 27 3.42 -5.14 -1.66
C ALA A 27 4.07 -5.06 -0.28
N ALA A 28 5.29 -4.54 -0.22
CA ALA A 28 5.97 -4.23 1.03
C ALA A 28 6.39 -2.76 1.05
N PHE A 29 6.38 -2.15 2.22
CA PHE A 29 6.88 -0.80 2.43
C PHE A 29 7.61 -0.68 3.77
N THR A 30 8.47 0.33 3.88
CA THR A 30 9.15 0.65 5.13
C THR A 30 8.21 1.39 6.08
N VAL A 31 8.05 0.86 7.27
CA VAL A 31 7.29 1.50 8.37
C VAL A 31 8.23 2.43 9.12
N TYR A 32 7.76 3.65 9.36
CA TYR A 32 8.39 4.64 10.23
C TYR A 32 7.55 4.87 11.48
N ALA A 33 8.15 5.39 12.55
CA ALA A 33 7.47 5.65 13.81
C ALA A 33 6.21 6.53 13.68
N ASP A 34 6.19 7.47 12.74
CA ASP A 34 5.02 8.31 12.48
C ASP A 34 3.82 7.54 11.89
N PHE A 35 4.05 6.44 11.15
CA PHE A 35 2.98 5.61 10.58
C PHE A 35 2.13 4.94 11.66
N VAL A 36 2.72 4.55 12.80
CA VAL A 36 1.99 3.91 13.90
C VAL A 36 0.91 4.83 14.48
N THR A 37 1.12 6.15 14.38
CA THR A 37 0.18 7.16 14.86
C THR A 37 -0.77 7.68 13.79
N TYR A 38 -0.64 7.23 12.54
CA TYR A 38 -1.52 7.61 11.44
C TYR A 38 -2.99 7.24 11.74
N LYS A 39 -3.91 8.15 11.40
CA LYS A 39 -5.36 7.97 11.63
C LYS A 39 -6.21 8.14 10.37
N SER A 40 -5.86 9.10 9.51
CA SER A 40 -6.68 9.46 8.35
C SER A 40 -5.89 10.29 7.35
N GLY A 41 -6.37 10.31 6.10
CA GLY A 41 -5.81 11.11 5.02
C GLY A 41 -4.99 10.27 4.05
N VAL A 42 -3.96 10.87 3.46
CA VAL A 42 -2.97 10.17 2.67
C VAL A 42 -1.65 10.21 3.42
N TYR A 43 -1.22 9.06 3.95
CA TYR A 43 0.04 8.97 4.68
C TYR A 43 1.22 9.32 3.79
N GLN A 44 2.10 10.18 4.32
CA GLN A 44 3.44 10.46 3.80
C GLN A 44 4.36 10.51 5.02
N HIS A 45 5.50 9.84 4.93
CA HIS A 45 6.50 9.92 6.00
C HIS A 45 7.01 11.36 6.12
N VAL A 46 7.07 11.87 7.36
CA VAL A 46 7.57 13.22 7.68
C VAL A 46 8.68 13.17 8.72
N SER A 47 8.61 12.22 9.67
CA SER A 47 9.55 12.16 10.80
C SER A 47 9.58 10.80 11.48
N GLY A 48 10.59 10.58 12.31
CA GLY A 48 10.70 9.36 13.10
C GLY A 48 11.60 8.32 12.46
N GLU A 49 12.04 7.37 13.28
CA GLU A 49 12.99 6.34 12.88
C GLU A 49 12.32 5.23 12.07
N GLU A 50 13.14 4.56 11.25
CA GLU A 50 12.75 3.34 10.55
C GLU A 50 12.49 2.22 11.57
N MET A 51 11.34 1.58 11.47
CA MET A 51 10.93 0.46 12.33
C MET A 51 11.05 -0.90 11.62
N GLY A 52 11.22 -0.91 10.30
CA GLY A 52 11.41 -2.10 9.48
C GLY A 52 10.44 -2.20 8.30
N GLY A 53 10.47 -3.33 7.59
CA GLY A 53 9.59 -3.61 6.46
C GLY A 53 8.27 -4.27 6.88
N HIS A 54 7.17 -3.92 6.20
CA HIS A 54 5.85 -4.50 6.42
C HIS A 54 5.14 -4.84 5.11
N ALA A 55 4.54 -6.03 5.05
CA ALA A 55 3.77 -6.50 3.91
C ALA A 55 2.30 -6.08 4.03
N ILE A 56 1.74 -5.61 2.92
CA ILE A 56 0.40 -5.03 2.85
C ILE A 56 -0.32 -5.49 1.58
N ARG A 57 -1.65 -5.37 1.59
CA ARG A 57 -2.49 -5.71 0.44
C ARG A 57 -3.08 -4.44 -0.18
N ILE A 58 -2.72 -4.15 -1.43
CA ILE A 58 -3.23 -3.02 -2.18
C ILE A 58 -4.56 -3.43 -2.83
N LEU A 59 -5.61 -2.67 -2.54
CA LEU A 59 -6.97 -2.92 -3.02
C LEU A 59 -7.35 -2.03 -4.21
N GLY A 60 -6.71 -0.88 -4.34
CA GLY A 60 -7.05 0.12 -5.34
C GLY A 60 -6.24 1.40 -5.17
N TRP A 61 -6.64 2.44 -5.87
CA TRP A 61 -6.00 3.75 -5.88
C TRP A 61 -7.06 4.84 -6.04
N GLY A 62 -6.68 6.09 -5.77
CA GLY A 62 -7.59 7.23 -5.91
C GLY A 62 -6.87 8.56 -5.79
N THR A 63 -7.67 9.61 -5.58
CA THR A 63 -7.16 10.96 -5.32
C THR A 63 -7.98 11.59 -4.20
N GLU A 64 -7.32 12.05 -3.14
CA GLU A 64 -7.94 12.77 -2.04
C GLU A 64 -7.36 14.19 -1.99
N LYS A 65 -8.22 15.22 -2.14
CA LYS A 65 -7.81 16.64 -2.09
C LYS A 65 -6.64 16.99 -3.03
N GLY A 66 -6.59 16.35 -4.20
CA GLY A 66 -5.52 16.54 -5.19
C GLY A 66 -4.29 15.64 -4.99
N THR A 67 -4.23 14.86 -3.91
CA THR A 67 -3.14 13.95 -3.61
C THR A 67 -3.48 12.53 -4.07
N PRO A 68 -2.73 11.93 -5.01
CA PRO A 68 -2.93 10.54 -5.41
C PRO A 68 -2.56 9.59 -4.26
N TYR A 69 -3.28 8.47 -4.12
CA TYR A 69 -3.04 7.49 -3.05
C TYR A 69 -3.30 6.05 -3.50
N TRP A 70 -2.72 5.11 -2.75
CA TRP A 70 -3.07 3.69 -2.77
C TRP A 70 -4.01 3.35 -1.62
N LEU A 71 -5.12 2.66 -1.90
CA LEU A 71 -6.01 2.10 -0.89
C LEU A 71 -5.44 0.75 -0.43
N VAL A 72 -5.08 0.67 0.84
CA VAL A 72 -4.33 -0.45 1.40
C VAL A 72 -5.09 -1.06 2.57
N ALA A 73 -5.19 -2.39 2.59
CA ALA A 73 -5.59 -3.14 3.78
C ALA A 73 -4.35 -3.49 4.62
N ASN A 74 -4.34 -3.01 5.86
CA ASN A 74 -3.34 -3.38 6.86
C ASN A 74 -3.80 -4.62 7.66
N SER A 75 -2.90 -5.21 8.45
CA SER A 75 -3.10 -6.43 9.24
C SER A 75 -2.96 -6.19 10.75
N TRP A 76 -3.14 -4.95 11.23
CA TRP A 76 -3.02 -4.56 12.64
C TRP A 76 -4.38 -4.34 13.32
N ASN A 77 -5.29 -5.30 13.19
CA ASN A 77 -6.68 -5.22 13.68
C ASN A 77 -7.52 -4.12 12.97
N SER A 78 -8.79 -3.98 13.37
CA SER A 78 -9.75 -3.03 12.81
C SER A 78 -10.27 -1.98 13.80
N ASP A 79 -9.57 -1.79 14.93
CA ASP A 79 -10.01 -0.92 16.04
C ASP A 79 -10.09 0.57 15.68
#